data_AF-A0A974T6N0-F1
#
_entry.id   AF-A0A974T6N0-F1
#
_cell.length_a   1.000
_cell.length_b   1.000
_cell.length_c   1.000
_cell.angle_alpha   90.00
_cell.angle_beta   90.00
_cell.angle_gamma   90.00
#
_symmetry.space_group_name_H-M   'P 1'
#
loop_
_entity.id
_entity.type
_entity.pdbx_description
1 polymer ?
#
loop_
_entity_poly.entity_id
_entity_poly.type
_entity_poly.pdbx_seq_one_letter_code
_entity_poly.pdbx_strand_id
1 'polypeptide(L)'
;MQRALLASLVALAASACAVRPAPTELVKIVDSPADVLACTRLAEVSPVTPTTPGTHRPVDIGFGVTLGRSTFGYATEDMLQATVALGGTHLYLQQVSHDWSLVRGIAYRCGPGVVREEAVIRAKG
;
A
#
# COMPACT_ATOMS: atom_id res chain seq x y z
N MET A 1 33.28 35.36 -1.31
CA MET A 1 32.01 34.96 -0.65
C MET A 1 31.40 33.74 -1.35
N GLN A 2 32.15 32.63 -1.44
CA GLN A 2 31.80 31.47 -2.29
C GLN A 2 31.67 30.15 -1.52
N ARG A 3 32.16 30.13 -0.27
CA ARG A 3 32.17 28.96 0.61
C ARG A 3 30.82 28.69 1.29
N ALA A 4 29.98 29.72 1.42
CA ALA A 4 28.65 29.59 2.04
C ALA A 4 27.62 28.92 1.12
N LEU A 5 27.75 29.09 -0.20
CA LEU A 5 26.83 28.50 -1.18
C LEU A 5 26.98 26.98 -1.30
N LEU A 6 28.20 26.46 -1.15
CA LEU A 6 28.46 25.02 -1.20
C LEU A 6 27.88 24.28 0.01
N ALA A 7 27.86 24.91 1.19
CA ALA A 7 27.32 24.29 2.40
C ALA A 7 25.80 24.08 2.34
N SER A 8 25.07 24.96 1.64
CA SER A 8 23.59 24.87 1.55
C SER A 8 23.10 23.78 0.60
N LEU A 9 23.89 23.40 -0.42
CA LEU A 9 23.54 22.34 -1.37
C LEU A 9 23.68 20.93 -0.76
N VAL A 10 24.62 20.74 0.16
CA VAL A 10 24.82 19.45 0.84
C VAL A 10 23.67 19.15 1.82
N ALA A 11 23.09 20.18 2.44
CA ALA A 11 21.97 20.02 3.37
C ALA A 11 20.67 19.54 2.67
N LEU A 12 20.41 19.96 1.43
CA LEU A 12 19.25 19.47 0.68
C LEU A 12 19.40 18.00 0.25
N ALA A 13 20.61 17.56 -0.12
CA ALA A 13 20.85 16.19 -0.56
C ALA A 13 20.66 15.15 0.56
N ALA A 14 20.88 15.51 1.82
CA ALA A 14 20.68 14.61 2.96
C ALA A 14 19.21 14.32 3.26
N SER A 15 18.27 15.17 2.83
CA SER A 15 16.83 14.99 3.07
C SER A 15 16.16 13.97 2.15
N ALA A 16 16.83 13.55 1.07
CA ALA A 16 16.28 12.60 0.09
C ALA A 16 16.42 11.12 0.51
N CYS A 17 17.19 10.82 1.56
CA CYS A 17 17.49 9.43 1.96
C CYS A 17 16.66 8.90 3.15
N ALA A 18 15.62 9.64 3.58
CA ALA A 18 14.72 9.20 4.66
C ALA A 18 13.35 8.72 4.15
N VAL A 19 13.29 8.17 2.93
CA VAL A 19 12.08 7.51 2.44
C VAL A 19 11.89 6.23 3.26
N ARG A 20 11.00 6.29 4.26
CA ARG A 20 10.47 5.10 4.92
C ARG A 20 9.29 4.63 4.10
N PRO A 21 9.32 3.40 3.57
CA PRO A 21 8.16 2.87 2.88
C PRO A 21 7.00 2.78 3.85
N ALA A 22 5.82 3.19 3.41
CA ALA A 22 4.61 2.99 4.19
C ALA A 22 4.41 1.48 4.41
N PRO A 23 3.83 1.03 5.54
CA PRO A 23 3.64 -0.39 5.78
C PRO A 23 2.75 -1.06 4.71
N THR A 24 1.91 -0.30 4.00
CA THR A 24 1.14 -0.77 2.83
C THR A 24 2.02 -1.05 1.61
N GLU A 25 3.15 -0.37 1.43
CA GLU A 25 4.12 -0.63 0.35
C GLU A 25 4.91 -1.94 0.56
N LEU A 26 4.90 -2.47 1.79
CA LEU A 26 5.51 -3.76 2.13
C LEU A 26 4.58 -4.94 1.83
N VAL A 27 3.30 -4.68 1.56
CA VAL A 27 2.33 -5.73 1.19
C VAL A 27 2.43 -6.00 -0.30
N LYS A 28 2.72 -7.25 -0.67
CA LYS A 28 2.79 -7.66 -2.07
C LYS A 28 1.39 -7.98 -2.60
N ILE A 29 0.96 -7.28 -3.65
CA ILE A 29 -0.25 -7.61 -4.39
C ILE A 29 0.06 -8.75 -5.35
N VAL A 30 -0.74 -9.81 -5.33
CA VAL A 30 -0.60 -11.00 -6.18
C VAL A 30 -1.96 -11.39 -6.76
N ASP A 31 -1.96 -11.91 -7.98
CA ASP A 31 -3.15 -12.29 -8.75
C ASP A 31 -3.16 -13.79 -9.12
N SER A 32 -2.05 -14.49 -8.88
CA SER A 32 -1.92 -15.93 -9.09
C SER A 32 -2.10 -16.73 -7.80
N PRO A 33 -2.91 -17.79 -7.79
CA PRO A 33 -3.05 -18.66 -6.62
C PRO A 33 -1.76 -19.42 -6.29
N ALA A 34 -0.85 -19.58 -7.24
CA ALA A 34 0.44 -20.23 -7.02
C ALA A 34 1.33 -19.44 -6.04
N ASP A 35 1.23 -18.11 -6.04
CA ASP A 35 2.04 -17.23 -5.20
C ASP A 35 1.65 -17.28 -3.72
N VAL A 36 0.43 -17.73 -3.42
CA VAL A 36 -0.10 -17.85 -2.04
C VAL A 36 -0.28 -19.29 -1.59
N LEU A 37 0.11 -20.26 -2.41
CA LEU A 37 -0.11 -21.69 -2.15
C LEU A 37 0.57 -22.19 -0.87
N ALA A 38 1.72 -21.62 -0.53
CA ALA A 38 2.48 -21.93 0.69
C ALA A 38 2.17 -20.98 1.87
N CYS A 39 1.18 -20.10 1.73
CA CYS A 39 0.91 -19.03 2.69
C CYS A 39 -0.28 -19.32 3.59
N THR A 40 -0.29 -18.71 4.78
CA THR A 40 -1.42 -18.81 5.71
C THR A 40 -2.46 -17.76 5.34
N ARG A 41 -3.69 -18.19 5.03
CA ARG A 41 -4.82 -17.28 4.82
C ARG A 41 -5.21 -16.65 6.16
N LEU A 42 -5.30 -15.33 6.21
CA LEU A 42 -5.72 -14.58 7.40
C LEU A 42 -7.23 -14.32 7.35
N ALA A 43 -7.67 -13.51 6.39
CA ALA A 43 -9.07 -13.15 6.21
C ALA A 43 -9.34 -12.60 4.81
N GLU A 44 -10.63 -12.54 4.45
CA GLU A 44 -11.08 -11.70 3.34
C GLU A 44 -11.11 -10.26 3.82
N VAL A 45 -10.48 -9.35 3.06
CA VAL A 45 -10.30 -7.94 3.45
C VAL A 45 -11.19 -6.99 2.67
N SER A 46 -11.90 -7.47 1.65
CA SER A 46 -12.88 -6.67 0.91
C SER A 46 -14.06 -7.49 0.42
N PRO A 47 -15.24 -6.87 0.27
CA PRO A 47 -16.30 -7.43 -0.55
C PRO A 47 -15.86 -7.51 -2.02
N VAL A 48 -16.61 -8.27 -2.82
CA VAL A 48 -16.40 -8.33 -4.28
C VAL A 48 -16.45 -6.91 -4.86
N THR A 49 -15.33 -6.47 -5.42
CA THR A 49 -15.08 -5.09 -5.83
C THR A 49 -14.92 -5.01 -7.35
N PRO A 50 -15.59 -4.06 -8.02
CA PRO A 50 -15.37 -3.81 -9.44
C PRO A 50 -13.98 -3.22 -9.70
N THR A 51 -13.26 -3.77 -10.68
CA THR A 51 -11.99 -3.20 -11.18
C THR A 51 -12.22 -2.12 -12.24
N THR A 52 -13.46 -1.95 -12.68
CA THR A 52 -13.85 -0.89 -13.62
C THR A 52 -13.60 0.49 -12.99
N PRO A 53 -13.08 1.46 -13.76
CA PRO A 53 -13.00 2.84 -13.31
C PRO A 53 -14.40 3.34 -12.93
N GLY A 54 -14.63 3.60 -11.65
CA GLY A 54 -15.92 4.10 -11.18
C GLY A 54 -16.16 5.56 -11.53
N THR A 55 -17.43 5.96 -11.49
CA THR A 55 -17.85 7.35 -11.57
C THR A 55 -17.50 8.10 -10.28
N HIS A 56 -17.04 9.34 -10.43
CA HIS A 56 -16.62 10.27 -9.37
C HIS A 56 -17.45 10.12 -8.09
N ARG A 57 -16.83 9.63 -7.00
CA ARG A 57 -17.33 9.92 -5.66
C ARG A 57 -16.58 11.15 -5.16
N PRO A 58 -17.27 12.29 -4.93
CA PRO A 58 -16.64 13.42 -4.28
C PRO A 58 -16.28 12.99 -2.85
N VAL A 59 -14.99 12.97 -2.53
CA VAL A 59 -14.53 12.91 -1.15
C VAL A 59 -14.35 14.35 -0.70
N ASP A 60 -15.23 14.81 0.18
CA ASP A 60 -15.18 16.15 0.74
C ASP A 60 -14.26 16.15 1.96
N ILE A 61 -13.02 16.61 1.78
CA ILE A 61 -12.03 16.78 2.85
C ILE A 61 -11.86 18.25 3.23
N GLY A 62 -12.95 19.01 3.38
CA GLY A 62 -12.95 20.33 4.05
C GLY A 62 -12.02 21.43 3.48
N PHE A 63 -11.34 21.17 2.37
CA PHE A 63 -10.34 22.05 1.74
C PHE A 63 -10.43 22.09 0.20
N GLY A 64 -11.48 21.50 -0.38
CA GLY A 64 -11.66 21.38 -1.83
C GLY A 64 -11.02 20.11 -2.41
N VAL A 65 -11.87 19.25 -2.96
CA VAL A 65 -11.67 18.13 -3.90
C VAL A 65 -10.29 17.43 -3.96
N THR A 66 -10.25 16.13 -3.64
CA THR A 66 -9.09 15.26 -3.91
C THR A 66 -9.23 14.51 -5.24
N LEU A 67 -8.13 14.49 -6.00
CA LEU A 67 -7.97 13.90 -7.33
C LEU A 67 -7.86 12.35 -7.28
N GLY A 68 -8.64 11.65 -8.10
CA GLY A 68 -8.46 10.22 -8.38
C GLY A 68 -9.62 9.60 -9.18
N ARG A 69 -9.33 8.94 -10.32
CA ARG A 69 -10.31 8.31 -11.24
C ARG A 69 -10.40 6.79 -11.09
N SER A 70 -10.30 6.23 -9.89
CA SER A 70 -10.49 4.78 -9.71
C SER A 70 -11.08 4.42 -8.36
N THR A 71 -12.35 4.02 -8.37
CA THR A 71 -12.98 3.31 -7.23
C THR A 71 -12.18 2.10 -6.80
N PHE A 72 -11.58 1.40 -7.76
CA PHE A 72 -10.72 0.26 -7.48
C PHE A 72 -9.41 0.65 -6.79
N GLY A 73 -8.82 1.82 -7.10
CA GLY A 73 -7.61 2.29 -6.44
C GLY A 73 -7.85 2.55 -4.95
N TYR A 74 -8.94 3.24 -4.60
CA TYR A 74 -9.33 3.44 -3.21
C TYR A 74 -9.63 2.13 -2.48
N ALA A 75 -10.38 1.24 -3.12
CA ALA A 75 -10.65 -0.08 -2.55
C ALA A 75 -9.37 -0.89 -2.35
N THR A 76 -8.38 -0.75 -3.23
CA THR A 76 -7.08 -1.43 -3.10
C THR A 76 -6.29 -0.86 -1.92
N GLU A 77 -6.29 0.45 -1.71
CA GLU A 77 -5.65 1.08 -0.54
C GLU A 77 -6.29 0.59 0.76
N ASP A 78 -7.62 0.54 0.83
CA ASP A 78 -8.36 0.00 1.99
C ASP A 78 -8.01 -1.47 2.24
N MET A 79 -7.91 -2.28 1.18
CA MET A 79 -7.50 -3.69 1.26
C MET A 79 -6.07 -3.84 1.77
N LEU A 80 -5.13 -3.00 1.31
CA LEU A 80 -3.75 -3.00 1.76
C LEU A 80 -3.67 -2.64 3.25
N GLN A 81 -4.37 -1.58 3.66
CA GLN A 81 -4.42 -1.15 5.05
C GLN A 81 -5.03 -2.23 5.97
N ALA A 82 -6.11 -2.89 5.53
CA ALA A 82 -6.68 -4.03 6.24
C ALA A 82 -5.70 -5.22 6.31
N THR A 83 -4.95 -5.49 5.23
CA THR A 83 -3.93 -6.54 5.20
C THR A 83 -2.81 -6.26 6.20
N VAL A 84 -2.33 -5.01 6.27
CA VAL A 84 -1.34 -4.56 7.28
C VAL A 84 -1.90 -4.71 8.69
N ALA A 85 -3.15 -4.29 8.93
CA ALA A 85 -3.79 -4.39 10.25
C ALA A 85 -3.91 -5.83 10.74
N LEU A 86 -4.08 -6.79 9.83
CA LEU A 86 -4.08 -8.22 10.12
C LEU A 86 -2.65 -8.80 10.25
N GLY A 87 -1.61 -8.01 9.98
CA GLY A 87 -0.22 -8.45 9.91
C GLY A 87 0.03 -9.41 8.76
N GLY A 88 -0.70 -9.25 7.65
CA GLY A 88 -0.47 -9.93 6.39
C GLY A 88 0.70 -9.32 5.62
N THR A 89 1.33 -10.13 4.78
CA THR A 89 2.43 -9.71 3.90
C THR A 89 2.00 -9.69 2.44
N HIS A 90 0.92 -10.38 2.10
CA HIS A 90 0.45 -10.52 0.72
C HIS A 90 -1.06 -10.24 0.65
N LEU A 91 -1.46 -9.45 -0.34
CA LEU A 91 -2.84 -9.24 -0.74
C LEU A 91 -3.09 -10.03 -2.02
N TYR A 92 -3.87 -11.11 -1.93
CA TYR A 92 -4.29 -11.87 -3.10
C TYR A 92 -5.58 -11.29 -3.67
N LEU A 93 -5.53 -10.89 -4.94
CA LEU A 93 -6.69 -10.49 -5.72
C LEU A 93 -7.25 -11.72 -6.42
N GLN A 94 -8.27 -12.31 -5.81
CA GLN A 94 -8.98 -13.42 -6.40
C GLN A 94 -9.90 -12.92 -7.52
N GLN A 95 -9.73 -13.48 -8.71
CA GLN A 95 -10.66 -13.30 -9.81
C GLN A 95 -12.04 -13.91 -9.45
N VAL A 96 -13.09 -13.08 -9.45
CA VAL A 96 -14.48 -13.53 -9.23
C VAL A 96 -15.22 -13.65 -10.56
N SER A 97 -14.93 -12.76 -11.51
CA SER A 97 -15.45 -12.83 -12.88
C SER A 97 -14.35 -13.18 -13.88
N HIS A 98 -14.68 -13.96 -14.92
CA HIS A 98 -13.72 -14.43 -15.92
C HIS A 98 -12.98 -13.30 -16.67
N ASP A 99 -13.56 -12.10 -16.70
CA ASP A 99 -13.03 -10.90 -17.36
C ASP A 99 -12.26 -9.97 -16.40
N TRP A 100 -12.00 -10.38 -15.15
CA TRP A 100 -11.38 -9.57 -14.10
C TRP A 100 -12.15 -8.31 -13.72
N SER A 101 -13.38 -8.12 -14.21
CA SER A 101 -14.22 -6.96 -13.84
C SER A 101 -14.60 -6.96 -12.37
N LEU A 102 -14.61 -8.13 -11.73
CA LEU A 102 -14.90 -8.33 -10.31
C LEU A 102 -13.78 -9.12 -9.65
N VAL A 103 -13.23 -8.56 -8.58
CA VAL A 103 -12.19 -9.20 -7.77
C VAL A 103 -12.55 -9.19 -6.30
N ARG A 104 -11.90 -10.05 -5.54
CA ARG A 104 -12.00 -10.12 -4.08
C ARG A 104 -10.61 -10.08 -3.47
N GLY A 105 -10.42 -9.25 -2.46
CA GLY A 105 -9.16 -9.15 -1.73
C GLY A 105 -9.10 -10.14 -0.57
N ILE A 106 -8.04 -10.94 -0.52
CA ILE A 106 -7.78 -11.88 0.58
C ILE A 106 -6.38 -11.62 1.14
N ALA A 107 -6.28 -11.41 2.44
CA ALA A 107 -5.02 -11.23 3.12
C ALA A 107 -4.36 -12.59 3.43
N TYR A 108 -3.08 -12.69 3.10
CA TYR A 108 -2.23 -13.82 3.38
C TYR A 108 -0.98 -13.40 4.16
N ARG A 109 -0.47 -14.33 4.96
CA ARG A 109 0.86 -14.26 5.55
C ARG A 109 1.75 -15.30 4.90
N CYS A 110 2.72 -14.80 4.13
CA CYS A 110 3.78 -15.60 3.52
C CYS A 110 5.12 -15.29 4.22
N GLY A 111 5.87 -16.34 4.57
CA GLY A 111 7.21 -16.24 5.17
C GLY A 111 7.24 -15.94 6.68
N PRO A 112 8.44 -16.04 7.31
CA PRO A 112 8.64 -15.73 8.71
C PRO A 112 8.80 -14.21 8.91
N GLY A 113 7.68 -13.49 9.00
CA GLY A 113 7.72 -12.06 9.31
C GLY A 113 6.32 -11.46 9.44
N VAL A 114 6.10 -10.72 10.51
CA VAL A 114 5.00 -9.74 10.60
C VAL A 114 5.49 -8.47 9.93
N VAL A 115 4.69 -7.88 9.02
CA VAL A 115 4.93 -6.51 8.56
C VAL A 115 4.84 -5.61 9.79
N ARG A 116 5.99 -5.27 10.38
CA ARG A 116 6.09 -4.31 11.49
C ARG A 116 6.47 -2.98 10.90
N GLU A 117 5.77 -1.94 11.32
CA GLU A 117 6.21 -0.57 11.13
C GLU A 117 7.55 -0.43 11.87
N GLU A 118 8.67 -0.43 11.14
CA GLU A 118 9.97 -0.13 11.72
C GLU A 118 9.99 1.35 12.08
N ALA A 119 9.59 1.66 13.32
CA ALA A 119 9.85 2.94 13.95
C ALA A 119 11.36 3.07 14.19
N VAL A 120 12.12 3.45 13.16
CA VAL A 120 13.57 3.67 13.28
C VAL A 120 13.81 4.99 14.02
N ILE A 121 13.66 5.03 15.35
CA ILE A 121 14.17 6.17 16.13
C ILE A 121 15.70 6.01 16.18
N ARG A 122 16.41 6.58 15.20
CA ARG A 122 17.88 6.66 15.25
C ARG A 122 18.27 7.99 15.88
N ALA A 123 18.24 8.03 17.21
CA ALA A 123 18.90 9.08 17.98
C ALA A 123 20.27 8.57 18.43
N LYS A 124 21.34 9.07 17.81
CA LYS A 124 22.74 9.21 18.30
C LYS A 124 23.45 10.04 17.23
N GLY A 125 24.07 11.18 17.48
CA GLY A 125 24.68 11.74 18.66
C GLY A 125 25.86 12.56 18.12
#